data_AF-A0A923YK24-F1
#
_entry.id   AF-A0A923YK24-F1
#
_cell.length_a   1.000
_cell.length_b   1.000
_cell.length_c   1.000
_cell.angle_alpha   90.00
_cell.angle_beta   90.00
_cell.angle_gamma   90.00
#
_symmetry.space_group_name_H-M   'P 1'
#
loop_
_entity.id
_entity.type
_entity.pdbx_description
1 polymer ?
#
loop_
_entity_poly.entity_id
_entity_poly.type
_entity_poly.pdbx_seq_one_letter_code
_entity_poly.pdbx_strand_id
1 'polypeptide(L)'
;MFSAKLRLLGDLVYGPALLPQISLGIAHKRNLDGAAVHAMGARSAVGTDFTVSATKLLLGASVLANATVRVTNANQFGLLGFGGDKHAQRSVQFEGSLAYMLSRRLVIGGELRTRPDNLGIAREDDARDLFVAWAVGRHATVTAAYVDIGSVATFANQRGGLLSLQVAY
;
A
#
# COMPACT_ATOMS: atom_id res chain seq x y z
N MET A 1 15.20 4.40 -0.93
CA MET A 1 13.93 5.07 -1.28
C MET A 1 13.81 6.30 -0.41
N PHE A 2 13.35 7.42 -0.98
CA PHE A 2 13.06 8.65 -0.23
C PHE A 2 11.57 8.95 -0.37
N SER A 3 10.90 9.30 0.72
CA SER A 3 9.47 9.63 0.69
C SER A 3 9.14 10.76 1.65
N ALA A 4 8.22 11.62 1.25
CA ALA A 4 7.64 12.65 2.10
C ALA A 4 6.12 12.55 2.04
N LYS A 5 5.46 12.80 3.18
CA LYS A 5 4.00 12.85 3.30
C LYS A 5 3.61 14.12 4.05
N LEU A 6 2.74 14.90 3.47
CA LEU A 6 2.23 16.15 4.03
C LEU A 6 0.72 16.04 4.25
N ARG A 7 0.28 16.23 5.48
CA ARG A 7 -1.14 16.42 5.79
C ARG A 7 -1.57 17.80 5.31
N LEU A 8 -2.59 17.86 4.47
CA LEU A 8 -3.13 19.12 3.97
C LEU A 8 -4.23 19.67 4.87
N LEU A 9 -5.21 18.83 5.21
CA LEU A 9 -6.39 19.25 5.93
C LEU A 9 -7.05 18.08 6.67
N GLY A 10 -7.92 18.43 7.60
CA GLY A 10 -8.68 17.49 8.40
C GLY A 10 -7.85 16.82 9.49
N ASP A 11 -8.58 16.20 10.41
CA ASP A 11 -8.00 15.42 11.48
C ASP A 11 -8.68 14.06 11.55
N LEU A 12 -7.87 13.04 11.85
CA LEU A 12 -8.32 11.67 11.87
C LEU A 12 -9.33 11.43 13.00
N VAL A 13 -9.11 12.06 14.16
CA VAL A 13 -9.82 11.79 15.42
C VAL A 13 -10.67 12.99 15.86
N TYR A 14 -10.09 14.20 15.84
CA TYR A 14 -10.70 15.40 16.43
C TYR A 14 -11.41 16.29 15.40
N GLY A 15 -11.41 15.90 14.13
CA GLY A 15 -12.03 16.66 13.05
C GLY A 15 -13.53 16.36 12.90
N PRO A 16 -14.29 17.18 12.15
CA PRO A 16 -15.71 16.96 11.87
C PRO A 16 -15.99 15.55 11.35
N ALA A 17 -17.14 14.96 11.70
CA ALA A 17 -17.46 13.56 11.41
C ALA A 17 -17.36 13.19 9.91
N LEU A 18 -17.68 14.13 9.02
CA LEU A 18 -17.67 13.94 7.56
C LEU A 18 -16.38 14.42 6.88
N LEU A 19 -15.45 15.06 7.60
CA LEU A 19 -14.19 15.54 7.03
C LEU A 19 -13.09 14.49 7.26
N PRO A 20 -12.63 13.77 6.21
CA PRO A 20 -11.45 12.92 6.32
C PRO A 20 -10.18 13.76 6.46
N GLN A 21 -9.15 13.16 7.05
CA GLN A 21 -7.80 13.70 6.95
C GLN A 21 -7.28 13.46 5.53
N ILE A 22 -6.96 14.53 4.83
CA ILE A 22 -6.39 14.47 3.48
C ILE A 22 -4.89 14.75 3.56
N SER A 23 -4.11 13.93 2.85
CA SER A 23 -2.67 14.06 2.77
C SER A 23 -2.17 13.84 1.35
N LEU A 24 -1.08 14.54 1.01
CA LEU A 24 -0.30 14.30 -0.18
C LEU A 24 0.96 13.54 0.18
N GLY A 25 1.41 12.69 -0.72
CA GLY A 25 2.69 12.01 -0.59
C GLY A 25 3.45 11.99 -1.90
N ILE A 26 4.77 11.98 -1.78
CA ILE A 26 5.70 11.79 -2.88
C ILE A 26 6.71 10.74 -2.44
N ALA A 27 6.97 9.77 -3.32
CA ALA A 27 7.94 8.71 -3.07
C ALA A 27 8.86 8.56 -4.27
N HIS A 28 10.13 8.85 -4.08
CA HIS A 28 11.19 8.63 -5.06
C HIS A 28 11.91 7.31 -4.79
N LYS A 29 11.92 6.44 -5.79
CA LYS A 29 12.43 5.08 -5.70
C LYS A 29 13.51 4.86 -6.74
N ARG A 30 14.55 4.13 -6.35
CA ARG A 30 15.68 3.75 -7.20
C ARG A 30 16.03 2.30 -6.94
N ASN A 31 16.13 1.51 -8.01
CA ASN A 31 16.67 0.18 -7.98
C ASN A 31 18.20 0.22 -7.99
N LEU A 32 18.81 -0.66 -7.20
CA LEU A 32 20.25 -0.77 -7.11
C LEU A 32 20.84 -1.52 -8.31
N ASP A 33 20.09 -2.47 -8.86
CA ASP A 33 20.46 -3.24 -10.06
C ASP A 33 19.67 -2.77 -11.28
N GLY A 34 20.21 -1.76 -11.95
CA GLY A 34 19.61 -1.19 -13.17
C GLY A 34 19.61 -2.17 -14.35
N ALA A 35 20.67 -2.97 -14.48
CA ALA A 35 20.82 -3.92 -15.58
C ALA A 35 19.76 -5.02 -15.51
N ALA A 36 19.52 -5.56 -14.31
CA ALA A 36 18.49 -6.57 -14.10
C ALA A 36 17.09 -6.06 -14.44
N VAL A 37 16.70 -4.87 -13.98
CA VAL A 37 15.35 -4.34 -14.26
C VAL A 37 15.16 -3.99 -15.74
N HIS A 38 16.20 -3.51 -16.43
CA HIS A 38 16.14 -3.28 -17.88
C HIS A 38 16.04 -4.59 -18.67
N ALA A 39 16.74 -5.65 -18.26
CA ALA A 39 16.63 -6.97 -18.87
C ALA A 39 15.21 -7.56 -18.73
N MET A 40 14.50 -7.21 -17.65
CA MET A 40 13.10 -7.57 -17.41
C MET A 40 12.09 -6.72 -18.21
N GLY A 41 12.55 -5.77 -19.03
CA GLY A 41 11.73 -4.92 -19.88
C GLY A 41 11.38 -3.54 -19.30
N ALA A 42 11.91 -3.20 -18.12
CA ALA A 42 11.67 -1.89 -17.54
C ALA A 42 12.37 -0.77 -18.34
N ARG A 43 11.69 0.37 -18.49
CA ARG A 43 12.25 1.55 -19.19
C ARG A 43 13.24 2.32 -18.33
N SER A 44 13.10 2.26 -17.01
CA SER A 44 13.91 3.00 -16.05
C SER A 44 14.13 2.21 -14.76
N ALA A 45 15.30 2.37 -14.14
CA ALA A 45 15.59 1.89 -12.80
C ALA A 45 15.14 2.86 -11.68
N VAL A 46 14.63 4.03 -12.06
CA VAL A 46 14.22 5.11 -11.15
C VAL A 46 12.81 5.58 -11.48
N GLY A 47 12.01 5.87 -10.45
CA GLY A 47 10.68 6.44 -10.62
C GLY A 47 10.19 7.19 -9.39
N THR A 48 9.14 7.97 -9.62
CA THR A 48 8.51 8.79 -8.59
C THR A 48 7.02 8.55 -8.60
N ASP A 49 6.49 8.23 -7.43
CA ASP A 49 5.07 8.04 -7.16
C ASP A 49 4.51 9.28 -6.47
N PHE A 50 3.30 9.67 -6.85
CA PHE A 50 2.53 10.73 -6.20
C PHE A 50 1.26 10.13 -5.62
N THR A 51 0.91 10.49 -4.39
CA THR A 51 -0.24 9.93 -3.70
C THR A 51 -1.12 11.02 -3.11
N VAL A 52 -2.43 10.82 -3.17
CA VAL A 52 -3.43 11.58 -2.41
C VAL A 52 -4.21 10.58 -1.57
N SER A 53 -4.21 10.75 -0.25
CA SER A 53 -4.90 9.85 0.67
C SER A 53 -5.94 10.60 1.48
N ALA A 54 -7.12 10.00 1.65
CA ALA A 54 -8.18 10.43 2.53
C ALA A 54 -8.43 9.34 3.58
N THR A 55 -8.18 9.64 4.85
CA THR A 55 -8.31 8.68 5.95
C THR A 55 -9.28 9.21 7.01
N LYS A 56 -10.17 8.36 7.51
CA LYS A 56 -11.12 8.72 8.57
C LYS A 56 -11.29 7.61 9.60
N LEU A 57 -11.22 8.00 10.88
CA LEU A 57 -11.67 7.16 11.98
C LEU A 57 -13.09 7.57 12.39
N LEU A 58 -14.04 6.67 12.17
CA LEU A 58 -15.43 6.80 12.59
C LEU A 58 -15.58 6.18 13.98
N LEU A 59 -15.29 6.97 15.02
CA LEU A 59 -15.31 6.49 16.41
C LEU A 59 -16.64 5.85 16.82
N GLY A 60 -17.78 6.43 16.40
CA GLY A 60 -19.11 5.87 16.68
C GLY A 60 -19.37 4.51 16.04
N ALA A 61 -18.69 4.19 14.94
CA ALA A 61 -18.77 2.89 14.27
C ALA A 61 -17.56 2.00 14.56
N SER A 62 -16.55 2.49 15.29
CA SER A 62 -15.26 1.79 15.48
C SER A 62 -14.60 1.36 14.15
N VAL A 63 -14.78 2.15 13.09
CA VAL A 63 -14.25 1.87 11.74
C VAL A 63 -13.18 2.89 11.37
N LEU A 64 -12.03 2.41 10.90
CA LEU A 64 -11.02 3.19 10.21
C LEU A 64 -11.11 2.90 8.71
N ALA A 65 -11.35 3.94 7.92
CA ALA A 65 -11.40 3.86 6.47
C ALA A 65 -10.30 4.70 5.85
N ASN A 66 -9.67 4.17 4.80
CA ASN A 66 -8.66 4.86 4.03
C ASN A 66 -8.92 4.65 2.53
N ALA A 67 -8.78 5.72 1.76
CA ALA A 67 -8.79 5.67 0.31
C ALA A 67 -7.59 6.49 -0.20
N THR A 68 -6.80 5.92 -1.10
CA THR A 68 -5.63 6.54 -1.68
C THR A 68 -5.63 6.39 -3.18
N VAL A 69 -5.37 7.50 -3.87
CA VAL A 69 -5.09 7.52 -5.28
C VAL A 69 -3.59 7.70 -5.46
N ARG A 70 -2.95 6.79 -6.19
CA ARG A 70 -1.52 6.78 -6.48
C ARG A 70 -1.26 6.88 -7.97
N VAL A 71 -0.54 7.90 -8.39
CA VAL A 71 -0.04 8.03 -9.77
C VAL A 71 1.37 7.46 -9.81
N THR A 72 1.57 6.38 -10.57
CA THR A 72 2.82 5.61 -10.58
C THR A 72 3.07 4.97 -11.95
N ASN A 73 4.34 4.71 -12.27
CA ASN A 73 4.74 3.82 -13.35
C ASN A 73 5.58 2.66 -12.81
N ALA A 74 5.51 2.36 -11.52
CA ALA A 74 6.32 1.35 -10.87
C ALA A 74 5.77 -0.05 -11.13
N ASN A 75 6.61 -0.98 -11.57
CA ASN A 75 6.27 -2.38 -11.77
C ASN A 75 6.52 -3.14 -10.46
N GLN A 76 5.56 -3.92 -9.97
CA GLN A 76 5.64 -4.61 -8.68
C GLN A 76 6.06 -3.68 -7.53
N PHE A 77 5.36 -2.56 -7.37
CA PHE A 77 5.68 -1.48 -6.42
C PHE A 77 7.08 -0.85 -6.57
N GLY A 78 7.77 -1.13 -7.67
CA GLY A 78 9.10 -0.64 -8.00
C GLY A 78 10.19 -1.71 -7.94
N LEU A 79 9.87 -2.95 -7.55
CA LEU A 79 10.84 -4.06 -7.51
C LEU A 79 11.34 -4.44 -8.91
N LEU A 80 10.49 -4.32 -9.93
CA LEU A 80 10.81 -4.65 -11.32
C LEU A 80 11.02 -3.41 -12.19
N GLY A 81 11.52 -2.33 -11.59
CA GLY A 81 11.75 -1.06 -12.30
C GLY A 81 10.47 -0.29 -12.63
N PHE A 82 10.59 0.64 -13.57
CA PHE A 82 9.55 1.64 -13.87
C PHE A 82 9.28 1.74 -15.38
N GLY A 83 8.01 1.77 -15.75
CA GLY A 83 7.51 1.68 -17.12
C GLY A 83 7.82 0.33 -17.74
N GLY A 84 7.30 0.09 -18.94
CA GLY A 84 7.55 -1.16 -19.65
C GLY A 84 7.36 -1.06 -21.15
N ASP A 85 7.34 -2.24 -21.76
CA ASP A 85 7.09 -2.50 -23.17
C ASP A 85 5.63 -2.24 -23.56
N LYS A 86 4.66 -2.58 -22.69
CA LYS A 86 3.24 -2.29 -22.90
C LYS A 86 2.90 -0.81 -22.63
N HIS A 87 3.28 -0.32 -21.46
CA HIS A 87 2.93 1.02 -21.00
C HIS A 87 4.15 1.72 -20.37
N ALA A 88 4.59 2.81 -21.00
CA ALA A 88 5.74 3.58 -20.53
C ALA A 88 5.35 4.73 -19.57
N GLN A 89 4.11 5.19 -19.64
CA GLN A 89 3.63 6.35 -18.88
C GLN A 89 3.11 5.97 -17.50
N ARG A 90 2.94 6.97 -16.63
CA ARG A 90 2.32 6.77 -15.32
C ARG A 90 0.83 6.50 -15.49
N SER A 91 0.31 5.59 -14.67
CA SER A 91 -1.11 5.28 -14.57
C SER A 91 -1.62 5.60 -13.16
N VAL A 92 -2.93 5.78 -13.08
CA VAL A 92 -3.62 6.02 -11.81
C VAL A 92 -3.99 4.68 -11.21
N GLN A 93 -3.58 4.47 -9.97
CA GLN A 93 -3.86 3.30 -9.16
C GLN A 93 -4.66 3.73 -7.95
N PHE A 94 -5.61 2.90 -7.56
CA PHE A 94 -6.42 3.05 -6.36
C PHE A 94 -5.98 2.06 -5.28
N GLU A 95 -5.96 2.54 -4.04
CA GLU A 95 -5.71 1.76 -2.84
C GLU A 95 -6.78 2.10 -1.81
N GLY A 96 -7.35 1.08 -1.17
CA GLY A 96 -8.40 1.27 -0.17
C GLY A 96 -8.24 0.28 0.96
N SER A 97 -8.41 0.75 2.20
CA SER A 97 -8.44 -0.14 3.36
C SER A 97 -9.58 0.21 4.31
N LEU A 98 -10.10 -0.84 4.94
CA LEU A 98 -11.13 -0.78 5.97
C LEU A 98 -10.68 -1.63 7.14
N ALA A 99 -10.72 -1.05 8.33
CA ALA A 99 -10.46 -1.73 9.57
C ALA A 99 -11.58 -1.48 10.58
N TYR A 100 -11.98 -2.54 11.26
CA TYR A 100 -12.98 -2.54 12.30
C TYR A 100 -12.34 -2.89 13.64
N MET A 101 -12.54 -2.03 14.62
CA MET A 101 -12.02 -2.20 15.97
C MET A 101 -13.07 -2.92 16.82
N LEU A 102 -12.93 -4.25 16.90
CA LEU A 102 -13.79 -5.14 17.71
C LEU A 102 -13.73 -4.81 19.20
N SER A 103 -12.57 -4.37 19.68
CA SER A 103 -12.37 -3.88 21.04
C SER A 103 -11.23 -2.88 21.08
N ARG A 104 -11.03 -2.20 22.21
CA ARG A 104 -9.88 -1.28 22.42
C ARG A 104 -8.50 -1.92 22.18
N ARG A 105 -8.44 -3.25 22.07
CA ARG A 105 -7.22 -4.03 21.88
C ARG A 105 -7.22 -4.89 20.63
N LEU A 106 -8.32 -5.00 19.90
CA LEU A 106 -8.44 -5.92 18.76
C LEU A 106 -9.02 -5.19 17.55
N VAL A 107 -8.28 -5.23 16.45
CA VAL A 107 -8.65 -4.64 15.17
C VAL A 107 -8.54 -5.71 14.10
N ILE A 108 -9.52 -5.78 13.23
CA ILE A 108 -9.49 -6.60 12.02
C ILE A 108 -9.66 -5.68 10.82
N GLY A 109 -9.11 -6.02 9.67
CA GLY A 109 -9.28 -5.21 8.49
C GLY A 109 -8.83 -5.90 7.23
N GLY A 110 -8.94 -5.17 6.13
CA GLY A 110 -8.39 -5.58 4.86
C GLY A 110 -8.02 -4.39 4.01
N GLU A 111 -7.13 -4.66 3.06
CA GLU A 111 -6.64 -3.70 2.09
C GLU A 111 -6.80 -4.25 0.67
N LEU A 112 -7.03 -3.34 -0.25
CA LEU A 112 -7.13 -3.58 -1.68
C LEU A 112 -6.25 -2.55 -2.38
N ARG A 113 -5.32 -3.00 -3.21
CA ARG A 113 -4.42 -2.14 -3.98
C ARG A 113 -4.38 -2.59 -5.41
N THR A 114 -4.76 -1.69 -6.30
CA THR A 114 -4.60 -1.90 -7.75
C THR A 114 -3.16 -1.66 -8.17
N ARG A 115 -2.74 -2.38 -9.21
CA ARG A 115 -1.37 -2.30 -9.74
C ARG A 115 -1.37 -2.11 -11.27
N PRO A 116 -0.34 -1.43 -11.81
CA PRO A 116 -0.24 -1.21 -13.25
C PRO A 116 0.32 -2.42 -14.00
N ASP A 117 -0.38 -2.91 -15.02
CA ASP A 117 0.15 -3.94 -15.94
C ASP A 117 0.99 -3.30 -17.06
N ASN A 118 2.25 -2.99 -16.75
CA ASN A 118 3.17 -2.34 -17.68
C ASN A 118 4.08 -3.32 -18.46
N LEU A 119 4.20 -4.58 -18.01
CA LEU A 119 5.14 -5.56 -18.56
C LEU A 119 4.44 -6.68 -19.33
N GLY A 120 4.95 -7.05 -20.50
CA GLY A 120 4.49 -8.22 -21.26
C GLY A 120 4.81 -9.57 -20.60
N ILE A 121 5.92 -9.61 -19.88
CA ILE A 121 6.50 -10.83 -19.26
C ILE A 121 5.85 -11.21 -17.93
N ALA A 122 5.26 -10.24 -17.23
CA ALA A 122 4.67 -10.43 -15.90
C ALA A 122 3.30 -9.78 -15.87
N ARG A 123 2.24 -10.60 -15.78
CA ARG A 123 0.90 -10.10 -15.50
C ARG A 123 0.88 -9.58 -14.06
N GLU A 124 0.31 -8.40 -13.84
CA GLU A 124 0.24 -7.80 -12.51
C GLU A 124 -1.24 -7.74 -12.08
N ASP A 125 -1.60 -8.55 -11.09
CA ASP A 125 -2.99 -8.61 -10.57
C ASP A 125 -3.24 -7.54 -9.49
N ASP A 126 -4.44 -7.42 -8.94
CA ASP A 126 -4.65 -6.58 -7.75
C ASP A 126 -4.11 -7.27 -6.49
N ALA A 127 -3.46 -6.52 -5.60
CA ALA A 127 -3.03 -7.02 -4.30
C ALA A 127 -4.16 -6.84 -3.27
N ARG A 128 -4.43 -7.87 -2.49
CA ARG A 128 -5.46 -7.86 -1.45
C ARG A 128 -4.90 -8.46 -0.17
N ASP A 129 -5.23 -7.89 0.96
CA ASP A 129 -4.87 -8.48 2.24
C ASP A 129 -6.00 -8.41 3.26
N LEU A 130 -5.89 -9.29 4.24
CA LEU A 130 -6.68 -9.30 5.46
C LEU A 130 -5.71 -9.30 6.63
N PHE A 131 -5.98 -8.49 7.64
CA PHE A 131 -5.13 -8.40 8.81
C PHE A 131 -5.92 -8.38 10.11
N VAL A 132 -5.25 -8.84 11.17
CA VAL A 132 -5.71 -8.81 12.54
C VAL A 132 -4.58 -8.26 13.40
N ALA A 133 -4.85 -7.22 14.16
CA ALA A 133 -3.92 -6.64 15.12
C ALA A 133 -4.50 -6.74 16.53
N TRP A 134 -3.73 -7.32 17.45
CA TRP A 134 -4.11 -7.55 18.83
C TRP A 134 -3.07 -6.97 19.79
N ALA A 135 -3.48 -5.98 20.59
CA ALA A 135 -2.69 -5.45 21.70
C ALA A 135 -2.82 -6.39 22.91
N VAL A 136 -1.82 -7.26 23.09
CA VAL A 136 -1.75 -8.23 24.20
C VAL A 136 -1.64 -7.52 25.55
N GLY A 137 -1.02 -6.34 25.57
CA GLY A 137 -0.90 -5.48 26.74
C GLY A 137 -0.69 -4.01 26.34
N ARG A 138 -0.21 -3.18 27.26
CA ARG A 138 0.12 -1.76 26.98
C ARG A 138 1.41 -1.57 26.19
N HIS A 139 2.24 -2.61 26.14
CA HIS A 139 3.61 -2.55 25.62
C HIS A 139 3.87 -3.52 24.46
N ALA A 140 2.88 -4.33 24.08
CA ALA A 140 3.05 -5.38 23.07
C ALA A 140 1.83 -5.47 22.15
N THR A 141 2.09 -5.46 20.86
CA THR A 141 1.10 -5.62 19.79
C THR A 141 1.54 -6.77 18.88
N VAL A 142 0.64 -7.72 18.67
CA VAL A 142 0.80 -8.82 17.72
C VAL A 142 -0.06 -8.52 16.50
N THR A 143 0.53 -8.59 15.32
CA THR A 143 -0.18 -8.41 14.06
C THR A 143 0.01 -9.64 13.19
N ALA A 144 -1.09 -10.23 12.75
CA ALA A 144 -1.12 -11.28 11.74
C ALA A 144 -1.77 -10.71 10.49
N ALA A 145 -1.19 -10.97 9.32
CA ALA A 145 -1.77 -10.62 8.04
C ALA A 145 -1.72 -11.82 7.10
N TYR A 146 -2.77 -11.96 6.31
CA TYR A 146 -2.83 -12.89 5.20
C TYR A 146 -2.92 -12.07 3.93
N VAL A 147 -1.88 -12.16 3.11
CA VAL A 147 -1.73 -11.35 1.92
C VAL A 147 -1.90 -12.26 0.70
N ASP A 148 -2.83 -11.89 -0.17
CA ASP A 148 -2.98 -12.44 -1.51
C ASP A 148 -2.46 -11.40 -2.51
N ILE A 149 -1.24 -11.62 -2.99
CA ILE A 149 -0.56 -10.70 -3.91
C ILE A 149 -0.83 -11.12 -5.37
N GLY A 150 -1.68 -12.13 -5.63
CA GLY A 150 -1.90 -12.64 -6.99
C GLY A 150 -0.59 -13.07 -7.66
N SER A 151 -0.37 -12.73 -8.92
CA SER A 151 0.88 -13.01 -9.63
C SER A 151 2.01 -12.00 -9.36
N VAL A 152 3.22 -12.51 -9.15
CA VAL A 152 4.47 -11.73 -9.04
C VAL A 152 5.48 -12.31 -10.02
N ALA A 153 5.89 -11.50 -11.01
CA ALA A 153 6.78 -11.92 -12.09
C ALA A 153 6.25 -13.14 -12.87
N THR A 154 7.00 -14.25 -12.90
CA THR A 154 6.68 -15.52 -13.57
C THR A 154 5.87 -16.49 -12.69
N PHE A 155 5.63 -16.17 -11.42
CA PHE A 155 4.93 -17.05 -10.48
C PHE A 155 3.50 -16.56 -10.21
N ALA A 156 2.53 -17.40 -10.53
CA ALA A 156 1.12 -17.13 -10.27
C ALA A 156 0.73 -17.49 -8.83
N ASN A 157 -0.26 -16.78 -8.27
CA ASN A 157 -0.98 -17.15 -7.04
C ASN A 157 -0.13 -17.16 -5.76
N GLN A 158 0.73 -16.14 -5.56
CA GLN A 158 1.52 -16.00 -4.35
C GLN A 158 0.66 -15.50 -3.18
N ARG A 159 0.45 -16.41 -2.23
CA ARG A 159 -0.22 -16.14 -0.95
C ARG A 159 0.79 -16.31 0.18
N GLY A 160 0.81 -15.36 1.10
CA GLY A 160 1.76 -15.34 2.20
C GLY A 160 1.10 -14.93 3.51
N GLY A 161 1.45 -15.64 4.58
CA GLY A 161 1.16 -15.20 5.94
C GLY A 161 2.31 -14.35 6.47
N LEU A 162 1.98 -13.23 7.10
CA LEU A 162 2.91 -12.42 7.87
C LEU A 162 2.49 -12.46 9.34
N LEU A 163 3.45 -12.71 10.23
CA LEU A 163 3.27 -12.54 11.67
C LEU A 163 4.34 -11.56 12.16
N SER A 164 3.91 -10.53 12.88
CA SER A 164 4.76 -9.49 13.44
C SER A 164 4.46 -9.25 14.91
N LEU A 165 5.51 -9.03 15.70
CA LEU A 165 5.42 -8.64 17.09
C LEU A 165 6.13 -7.29 17.24
N GLN A 166 5.41 -6.30 17.77
CA GLN A 166 5.96 -5.00 18.09
C GLN A 166 5.90 -4.78 19.60
N VAL A 167 7.04 -4.42 20.18
CA VAL A 167 7.19 -4.11 21.60
C VAL A 167 7.63 -2.66 21.74
N ALA A 168 6.94 -1.89 22.58
CA ALA A 168 7.26 -0.50 22.91
C ALA A 168 7.49 -0.38 24.42
N TYR A 169 8.58 0.29 24.80
CA TYR A 169 8.97 0.54 26.20
C TYR A 169 8.90 2.04 26.52
#